data_AF-A0A945MUB0-F1
#
_entry.id   AF-A0A945MUB0-F1
#
_cell.length_a   1.000
_cell.length_b   1.000
_cell.length_c   1.000
_cell.angle_alpha   90.00
_cell.angle_beta   90.00
_cell.angle_gamma   90.00
#
_symmetry.space_group_name_H-M   'P 1'
#
loop_
_entity.id
_entity.type
_entity.pdbx_description
1 polymer ?
#
loop_
_entity_poly.entity_id
_entity_poly.type
_entity_poly.pdbx_seq_one_letter_code
_entity_poly.pdbx_strand_id
1 'polypeptide(L)'
;MVRKLIKTFATLAAIAVITGLGQPSQTANAGEMELVLGTGSTKGKLFAAGSAISMASVLQGNGIKVYNYGTKGGKDNIKRIAKKKRAINFALVTAKDLSKAKSKQLKAFSGLMALGKAKGETVLLIVRNKAPKKVAKGDYAAAVAEFVRVLKSGKSAKMIKKQWSGYAPSSGAAEFKAVGVKLHKAAIM
;
A
#
# COMPACT_ATOMS: atom_id res chain seq x y z
N MET A 1 -11.94 -1.24 -35.57
CA MET A 1 -11.42 -1.54 -34.22
C MET A 1 -9.94 -1.16 -34.11
N VAL A 2 -9.57 0.12 -34.28
CA VAL A 2 -8.14 0.55 -34.34
C VAL A 2 -7.83 1.80 -33.47
N ARG A 3 -8.83 2.55 -33.01
CA ARG A 3 -8.61 3.81 -32.26
C ARG A 3 -8.41 3.67 -30.73
N LYS A 4 -8.50 2.46 -30.16
CA LYS A 4 -8.36 2.24 -28.69
C LYS A 4 -6.94 1.89 -28.23
N LEU A 5 -6.01 1.56 -29.13
CA LEU A 5 -4.62 1.22 -28.73
C LEU A 5 -3.71 2.45 -28.56
N ILE A 6 -3.98 3.55 -29.26
CA ILE A 6 -3.03 4.68 -29.35
C ILE A 6 -3.03 5.56 -28.08
N LYS A 7 -4.12 5.59 -27.30
CA LYS A 7 -4.17 6.37 -26.05
C LYS A 7 -3.47 5.71 -24.85
N THR A 8 -3.11 4.43 -24.94
CA THR A 8 -2.44 3.71 -23.83
C THR A 8 -0.92 3.74 -23.96
N PHE A 9 -0.37 3.97 -25.15
CA PHE A 9 1.08 4.06 -25.35
C PHE A 9 1.66 5.45 -25.11
N ALA A 10 0.87 6.52 -25.26
CA ALA A 10 1.35 7.89 -25.01
C ALA A 10 1.63 8.19 -23.51
N THR A 11 1.10 7.40 -22.58
CA THR A 11 1.35 7.56 -21.14
C THR A 11 2.58 6.77 -20.65
N LEU A 12 3.16 5.91 -21.48
CA LEU A 12 4.36 5.14 -21.17
C LEU A 12 5.66 5.82 -21.66
N ALA A 13 5.57 6.76 -22.60
CA ALA A 13 6.73 7.42 -23.21
C ALA A 13 7.27 8.64 -22.44
N ALA A 14 6.57 9.12 -21.40
CA ALA A 14 7.09 10.19 -20.53
C ALA A 14 8.07 9.67 -19.45
N ILE A 15 8.41 8.37 -19.48
CA ILE A 15 9.33 7.72 -18.53
C ILE A 15 10.64 7.41 -19.26
N ALA A 16 11.29 8.41 -19.86
CA ALA A 16 12.55 8.13 -20.58
C ALA A 16 13.48 9.33 -20.79
N VAL A 17 13.39 10.46 -20.08
CA VAL A 17 14.41 11.52 -20.28
C VAL A 17 14.65 12.35 -19.01
N ILE A 18 15.18 11.75 -17.94
CA ILE A 18 16.12 12.44 -17.00
C ILE A 18 17.00 11.37 -16.33
N THR A 19 17.92 10.79 -17.08
CA THR A 19 19.08 10.10 -16.49
C THR A 19 20.30 10.59 -17.25
N GLY A 20 20.81 11.75 -16.86
CA GLY A 20 22.02 12.31 -17.40
C GLY A 20 22.53 13.38 -16.46
N LEU A 21 23.71 13.12 -15.88
CA LEU A 21 24.59 14.02 -15.12
C LEU A 21 24.62 13.78 -13.58
N GLY A 22 25.43 12.80 -13.20
CA GLY A 22 26.40 12.90 -12.10
C GLY A 22 25.88 12.98 -10.67
N GLN A 23 25.46 11.85 -10.09
CA GLN A 23 25.53 11.64 -8.64
C GLN A 23 25.97 10.20 -8.31
N PRO A 24 26.77 10.02 -7.24
CA PRO A 24 27.50 8.79 -6.97
C PRO A 24 26.56 7.64 -6.60
N SER A 25 26.98 6.44 -6.98
CA SER A 25 26.37 5.15 -6.70
C SER A 25 26.06 4.95 -5.21
N GLN A 26 24.79 4.80 -4.85
CA GLN A 26 24.36 4.06 -3.66
C GLN A 26 22.88 3.65 -3.77
N THR A 27 22.64 2.35 -3.51
CA THR A 27 21.38 1.73 -3.10
C THR A 27 20.22 1.69 -4.11
N ALA A 28 19.68 0.47 -4.30
CA ALA A 28 18.54 0.11 -5.13
C ALA A 28 17.64 1.27 -5.56
N ASN A 29 17.60 1.55 -6.86
CA ASN A 29 16.70 2.55 -7.45
C ASN A 29 15.28 2.32 -6.94
N ALA A 30 14.80 3.23 -6.10
CA ALA A 30 13.41 3.29 -5.65
C ALA A 30 12.43 3.37 -6.85
N GLY A 31 12.94 3.66 -8.05
CA GLY A 31 12.25 3.51 -9.33
C GLY A 31 11.74 2.10 -9.70
N GLU A 32 12.20 1.03 -9.02
CA GLU A 32 11.78 -0.37 -9.26
C GLU A 32 10.93 -0.99 -8.12
N MET A 33 10.67 -0.25 -7.05
CA MET A 33 9.81 -0.74 -5.96
C MET A 33 8.36 -0.37 -6.23
N GLU A 34 7.67 -1.20 -7.02
CA GLU A 34 6.22 -1.08 -7.16
C GLU A 34 5.57 -1.41 -5.79
N LEU A 35 4.88 -0.44 -5.23
CA LEU A 35 4.03 -0.64 -4.06
C LEU A 35 2.62 -0.94 -4.55
N VAL A 36 2.06 -2.10 -4.25
CA VAL A 36 0.74 -2.45 -4.78
C VAL A 36 -0.28 -2.39 -3.64
N LEU A 37 -1.28 -1.50 -3.73
CA LEU A 37 -2.31 -1.33 -2.71
C LEU A 37 -3.61 -2.02 -3.10
N GLY A 38 -3.92 -3.14 -2.41
CA GLY A 38 -5.17 -3.86 -2.62
C GLY A 38 -6.29 -3.22 -1.82
N THR A 39 -7.32 -2.72 -2.49
CA THR A 39 -8.33 -1.88 -1.83
C THR A 39 -9.68 -2.55 -1.62
N GLY A 40 -10.04 -3.56 -2.41
CA GLY A 40 -11.37 -4.17 -2.34
C GLY A 40 -12.45 -3.35 -3.05
N SER A 41 -13.22 -4.03 -3.90
CA SER A 41 -14.23 -3.52 -4.83
C SER A 41 -13.71 -2.48 -5.82
N THR A 42 -13.69 -2.80 -7.12
CA THR A 42 -13.18 -1.93 -8.20
C THR A 42 -13.89 -0.58 -8.35
N LYS A 43 -15.04 -0.38 -7.69
CA LYS A 43 -15.81 0.88 -7.70
C LYS A 43 -16.22 1.35 -6.30
N GLY A 44 -15.69 0.72 -5.24
CA GLY A 44 -16.14 0.95 -3.86
C GLY A 44 -15.40 2.08 -3.13
N LYS A 45 -15.93 2.50 -1.97
CA LYS A 45 -15.30 3.51 -1.09
C LYS A 45 -13.85 3.18 -0.72
N LEU A 46 -13.52 1.90 -0.54
CA LEU A 46 -12.14 1.49 -0.25
C LEU A 46 -11.20 1.67 -1.45
N PHE A 47 -11.69 1.46 -2.67
CA PHE A 47 -10.91 1.74 -3.88
C PHE A 47 -10.64 3.24 -4.04
N ALA A 48 -11.64 4.09 -3.78
CA ALA A 48 -11.43 5.54 -3.72
C ALA A 48 -10.41 5.92 -2.64
N ALA A 49 -10.50 5.33 -1.44
CA ALA A 49 -9.55 5.53 -0.36
C ALA A 49 -8.12 5.16 -0.77
N GLY A 50 -7.92 4.00 -1.41
CA GLY A 50 -6.58 3.64 -1.86
C GLY A 50 -6.07 4.44 -3.05
N SER A 51 -6.95 4.98 -3.91
CA SER A 51 -6.54 5.94 -4.94
C SER A 51 -6.00 7.22 -4.30
N ALA A 52 -6.71 7.75 -3.29
CA ALA A 52 -6.26 8.92 -2.55
C ALA A 52 -4.90 8.69 -1.85
N ILE A 53 -4.73 7.53 -1.21
CA ILE A 53 -3.47 7.12 -0.59
C ILE A 53 -2.35 6.99 -1.61
N SER A 54 -2.62 6.35 -2.75
CA SER A 54 -1.61 6.15 -3.81
C SER A 54 -1.15 7.49 -4.39
N MET A 55 -2.09 8.40 -4.66
CA MET A 55 -1.79 9.75 -5.11
C MET A 55 -0.94 10.52 -4.09
N ALA A 56 -1.32 10.50 -2.81
CA ALA A 56 -0.55 11.16 -1.76
C ALA A 56 0.87 10.60 -1.66
N SER A 57 1.02 9.28 -1.86
CA SER A 57 2.30 8.60 -1.84
C SER A 57 3.20 8.98 -3.02
N VAL A 58 2.64 9.13 -4.22
CA VAL A 58 3.40 9.59 -5.39
C VAL A 58 3.79 11.07 -5.28
N LEU A 59 2.91 11.90 -4.71
CA LEU A 59 3.14 13.35 -4.61
C LEU A 59 4.02 13.78 -3.42
N GLN A 60 4.13 12.95 -2.38
CA GLN A 60 4.87 13.29 -1.14
C GLN A 60 5.92 12.24 -0.74
N GLY A 61 5.94 11.08 -1.38
CA GLY A 61 6.92 10.02 -1.13
C GLY A 61 8.07 10.12 -2.11
N ASN A 62 9.28 10.28 -1.59
CA ASN A 62 10.47 10.29 -2.42
C ASN A 62 10.74 8.87 -2.94
N GLY A 63 10.74 8.71 -4.27
CA GLY A 63 11.02 7.42 -4.90
C GLY A 63 9.94 6.34 -4.70
N ILE A 64 8.75 6.69 -4.20
CA ILE A 64 7.66 5.72 -4.01
C ILE A 64 6.69 5.75 -5.20
N LYS A 65 6.58 4.63 -5.93
CA LYS A 65 5.52 4.40 -6.91
C LYS A 65 4.47 3.45 -6.35
N VAL A 66 3.25 3.93 -6.12
CA VAL A 66 2.14 3.10 -5.63
C VAL A 66 1.10 2.88 -6.73
N TYR A 67 0.78 1.62 -6.98
CA TYR A 67 -0.28 1.18 -7.87
C TYR A 67 -1.48 0.72 -7.05
N ASN A 68 -2.61 1.42 -7.19
CA ASN A 68 -3.88 0.97 -6.63
C ASN A 68 -4.53 -0.07 -7.56
N TYR A 69 -5.00 -1.18 -7.00
CA TYR A 69 -5.75 -2.18 -7.76
C TYR A 69 -7.03 -2.58 -7.02
N GLY A 70 -8.11 -2.66 -7.79
CA GLY A 70 -9.38 -3.17 -7.30
C GLY A 70 -9.32 -4.69 -7.13
N THR A 71 -9.85 -5.19 -6.02
CA THR A 71 -9.96 -6.63 -5.74
C THR A 71 -11.39 -7.02 -5.43
N LYS A 72 -11.64 -8.32 -5.26
CA LYS A 72 -12.97 -8.83 -4.86
C LYS A 72 -13.27 -8.63 -3.35
N GLY A 73 -12.48 -7.82 -2.63
CA GLY A 73 -12.67 -7.51 -1.21
C GLY A 73 -11.50 -7.95 -0.33
N GLY A 74 -11.64 -7.80 0.99
CA GLY A 74 -10.56 -8.06 1.95
C GLY A 74 -10.05 -9.51 1.92
N LYS A 75 -10.93 -10.50 1.70
CA LYS A 75 -10.52 -11.91 1.53
C LYS A 75 -9.56 -12.12 0.35
N ASP A 76 -9.77 -11.42 -0.76
CA ASP A 76 -8.87 -11.51 -1.93
C ASP A 76 -7.54 -10.80 -1.63
N ASN A 77 -7.58 -9.64 -0.96
CA ASN A 77 -6.39 -8.93 -0.51
C ASN A 77 -5.51 -9.80 0.40
N ILE A 78 -6.11 -10.49 1.37
CA ILE A 78 -5.43 -11.42 2.29
C ILE A 78 -4.82 -12.60 1.52
N LYS A 79 -5.53 -13.16 0.53
CA LYS A 79 -4.97 -14.23 -0.32
C LYS A 79 -3.78 -13.72 -1.14
N ARG A 80 -3.87 -12.55 -1.75
CA ARG A 80 -2.81 -11.97 -2.60
C ARG A 80 -1.57 -11.63 -1.80
N ILE A 81 -1.74 -10.96 -0.64
CA ILE A 81 -0.62 -10.68 0.24
C ILE A 81 -0.01 -11.97 0.78
N ALA A 82 -0.78 -13.04 0.99
CA ALA A 82 -0.24 -14.33 1.43
C ALA A 82 0.54 -15.09 0.34
N LYS A 83 0.16 -15.02 -0.95
CA LYS A 83 0.59 -15.97 -1.99
C LYS A 83 1.96 -15.72 -2.67
N LYS A 84 2.61 -14.56 -2.52
CA LYS A 84 3.96 -14.22 -3.09
C LYS A 84 4.07 -14.30 -4.63
N LYS A 85 4.63 -13.27 -5.30
CA LYS A 85 5.58 -13.39 -6.45
C LYS A 85 6.06 -12.08 -7.08
N ARG A 86 5.49 -10.90 -6.78
CA ARG A 86 6.02 -9.60 -7.24
C ARG A 86 5.73 -8.47 -6.25
N ALA A 87 6.61 -7.47 -6.28
CA ALA A 87 6.62 -6.16 -5.63
C ALA A 87 6.22 -6.08 -4.14
N ILE A 88 6.35 -4.89 -3.54
CA ILE A 88 6.01 -4.67 -2.13
C ILE A 88 4.50 -4.46 -2.05
N ASN A 89 3.76 -5.44 -1.53
CA ASN A 89 2.30 -5.38 -1.51
C ASN A 89 1.77 -4.89 -0.16
N PHE A 90 0.94 -3.85 -0.21
CA PHE A 90 0.06 -3.40 0.86
C PHE A 90 -1.37 -3.83 0.59
N ALA A 91 -2.15 -3.98 1.64
CA ALA A 91 -3.56 -4.30 1.51
C ALA A 91 -4.39 -3.53 2.53
N LEU A 92 -5.48 -2.95 2.05
CA LEU A 92 -6.61 -2.53 2.87
C LEU A 92 -7.50 -3.73 3.14
N VAL A 93 -7.76 -4.00 4.41
CA VAL A 93 -8.66 -5.07 4.85
C VAL A 93 -9.57 -4.51 5.92
N THR A 94 -10.81 -4.94 5.98
CA THR A 94 -11.66 -4.61 7.13
C THR A 94 -11.25 -5.48 8.32
N ALA A 95 -11.46 -5.00 9.56
CA ALA A 95 -11.27 -5.82 10.76
C ALA A 95 -12.07 -7.14 10.69
N LYS A 96 -13.30 -7.09 10.15
CA LYS A 96 -14.15 -8.25 9.88
C LYS A 96 -13.60 -9.22 8.82
N ASP A 97 -12.97 -8.72 7.76
CA ASP A 97 -12.32 -9.60 6.78
C ASP A 97 -11.08 -10.27 7.38
N LEU A 98 -10.37 -9.54 8.24
CA LEU A 98 -9.17 -10.02 8.91
C LEU A 98 -9.47 -11.11 9.94
N SER A 99 -10.56 -10.99 10.71
CA SER A 99 -10.99 -12.00 11.68
C SER A 99 -11.42 -13.32 11.04
N LYS A 100 -11.79 -13.30 9.75
CA LYS A 100 -12.13 -14.49 8.96
C LYS A 100 -10.94 -15.17 8.28
N ALA A 101 -9.72 -14.62 8.44
CA ALA A 101 -8.53 -15.17 7.81
C ALA A 101 -8.01 -16.40 8.55
N LYS A 102 -7.43 -17.36 7.82
CA LYS A 102 -6.82 -18.54 8.43
C LYS A 102 -5.52 -18.15 9.16
N SER A 103 -5.23 -18.78 10.30
CA SER A 103 -3.98 -18.55 11.06
C SER A 103 -2.70 -18.62 10.19
N LYS A 104 -2.63 -19.56 9.25
CA LYS A 104 -1.51 -19.66 8.28
C LYS A 104 -1.34 -18.40 7.41
N GLN A 105 -2.44 -17.72 7.08
CA GLN A 105 -2.41 -16.46 6.33
C GLN A 105 -1.98 -15.30 7.22
N LEU A 106 -2.50 -15.23 8.45
CA LEU A 106 -2.18 -14.17 9.43
C LEU A 106 -0.67 -14.09 9.71
N LYS A 107 0.01 -15.25 9.78
CA LYS A 107 1.46 -15.35 9.93
C LYS A 107 2.27 -14.78 8.74
N ALA A 108 1.63 -14.42 7.62
CA ALA A 108 2.32 -13.95 6.41
C ALA A 108 2.39 -12.41 6.31
N PHE A 109 1.74 -11.69 7.22
CA PHE A 109 1.68 -10.23 7.19
C PHE A 109 1.84 -9.61 8.58
N SER A 110 2.12 -8.31 8.57
CA SER A 110 2.22 -7.42 9.72
C SER A 110 1.23 -6.27 9.56
N GLY A 111 0.70 -5.79 10.68
CA GLY A 111 -0.16 -4.61 10.73
C GLY A 111 0.66 -3.32 10.61
N LEU A 112 0.12 -2.33 9.90
CA LEU A 112 0.73 -1.00 9.77
C LEU A 112 -0.05 0.08 10.52
N MET A 113 -1.36 0.14 10.32
CA MET A 113 -2.23 1.13 10.97
C MET A 113 -3.69 0.82 10.71
N ALA A 114 -4.58 1.32 11.56
CA ALA A 114 -5.96 1.55 11.17
C ALA A 114 -6.04 2.90 10.46
N LEU A 115 -6.74 2.95 9.34
CA LEU A 115 -6.83 4.15 8.51
C LEU A 115 -8.15 4.91 8.73
N GLY A 116 -9.09 4.32 9.46
CA GLY A 116 -10.41 4.87 9.78
C GLY A 116 -11.53 3.88 9.47
N LYS A 117 -12.72 4.35 9.08
CA LYS A 117 -13.90 3.50 8.86
C LYS A 117 -14.43 3.55 7.44
N ALA A 118 -14.92 2.42 6.94
CA ALA A 118 -15.66 2.31 5.69
C ALA A 118 -16.87 1.39 5.88
N LYS A 119 -18.07 1.91 5.63
CA LYS A 119 -19.35 1.18 5.86
C LYS A 119 -19.45 0.60 7.27
N GLY A 120 -19.06 1.37 8.29
CA GLY A 120 -19.10 0.96 9.72
C GLY A 120 -17.92 0.10 10.18
N GLU A 121 -17.15 -0.48 9.25
CA GLU A 121 -16.03 -1.37 9.56
C GLU A 121 -14.71 -0.60 9.65
N THR A 122 -13.86 -0.93 10.64
CA THR A 122 -12.49 -0.41 10.71
C THR A 122 -11.67 -0.93 9.54
N VAL A 123 -11.04 -0.01 8.80
CA VAL A 123 -10.14 -0.30 7.69
C VAL A 123 -8.71 -0.36 8.22
N LEU A 124 -8.07 -1.49 8.01
CA LEU A 124 -6.72 -1.80 8.44
C LEU A 124 -5.79 -1.88 7.23
N LEU A 125 -4.60 -1.33 7.38
CA LEU A 125 -3.51 -1.47 6.43
C LEU A 125 -2.57 -2.58 6.91
N ILE A 126 -2.32 -3.56 6.03
CA ILE A 126 -1.37 -4.64 6.28
C ILE A 126 -0.31 -4.70 5.18
N VAL A 127 0.85 -5.25 5.54
CA VAL A 127 1.97 -5.49 4.62
C VAL A 127 2.55 -6.89 4.88
N ARG A 128 3.29 -7.49 3.95
CA ARG A 128 4.02 -8.73 4.22
C ARG A 128 4.89 -8.62 5.46
N ASN A 129 5.05 -9.69 6.22
CA ASN A 129 6.01 -9.67 7.34
C ASN A 129 7.46 -9.90 6.89
N LYS A 130 7.67 -10.31 5.64
CA LYS A 130 8.98 -10.63 5.05
C LYS A 130 9.10 -10.01 3.67
N ALA A 131 10.30 -9.53 3.36
CA ALA A 131 10.63 -8.99 2.04
C ALA A 131 10.28 -9.98 0.90
N PRO A 132 9.83 -9.45 -0.27
CA PRO A 132 9.69 -10.23 -1.49
C PRO A 132 11.02 -10.87 -1.93
N LYS A 133 10.95 -11.85 -2.85
CA LYS A 133 12.18 -12.38 -3.45
C LYS A 133 12.88 -11.25 -4.22
N LYS A 134 14.21 -11.21 -4.18
CA LYS A 134 15.06 -10.20 -4.85
C LYS A 134 14.94 -8.76 -4.31
N VAL A 135 14.30 -8.56 -3.16
CA VAL A 135 14.30 -7.27 -2.46
C VAL A 135 15.09 -7.44 -1.16
N ALA A 136 16.07 -6.57 -0.93
CA ALA A 136 16.84 -6.62 0.30
C ALA A 136 15.95 -6.28 1.51
N LYS A 137 16.24 -6.87 2.67
CA LYS A 137 15.45 -6.62 3.90
C LYS A 137 15.50 -5.15 4.33
N GLY A 138 16.64 -4.48 4.14
CA GLY A 138 16.84 -3.06 4.44
C GLY A 138 15.96 -2.19 3.57
N ASP A 139 16.07 -2.33 2.25
CA ASP A 139 15.26 -1.59 1.27
C ASP A 139 13.76 -1.80 1.48
N TYR A 140 13.37 -3.03 1.77
CA TYR A 140 11.98 -3.37 2.12
C TYR A 140 11.50 -2.60 3.36
N ALA A 141 12.28 -2.62 4.44
CA ALA A 141 11.93 -1.93 5.68
C ALA A 141 11.89 -0.41 5.49
N ALA A 142 12.84 0.15 4.73
CA ALA A 142 12.91 1.57 4.41
C ALA A 142 11.69 2.00 3.57
N ALA A 143 11.33 1.25 2.52
CA ALA A 143 10.16 1.55 1.71
C ALA A 143 8.85 1.49 2.50
N VAL A 144 8.70 0.52 3.41
CA VAL A 144 7.54 0.44 4.30
C VAL A 144 7.52 1.61 5.30
N ALA A 145 8.66 1.99 5.85
CA ALA A 145 8.77 3.13 6.77
C ALA A 145 8.44 4.45 6.08
N GLU A 146 8.96 4.67 4.88
CA GLU A 146 8.69 5.87 4.09
C GLU A 146 7.20 5.95 3.71
N PHE A 147 6.57 4.84 3.31
CA PHE A 147 5.13 4.82 3.05
C PHE A 147 4.31 5.19 4.30
N VAL A 148 4.66 4.63 5.46
CA VAL A 148 4.01 4.98 6.73
C VAL A 148 4.22 6.44 7.10
N ARG A 149 5.45 6.97 6.93
CA ARG A 149 5.78 8.38 7.16
C ARG A 149 4.93 9.30 6.29
N VAL A 150 4.79 8.97 4.99
CA VAL A 150 3.97 9.74 4.07
C VAL A 150 2.50 9.76 4.51
N LEU A 151 1.94 8.62 4.93
CA LEU A 151 0.56 8.55 5.44
C LEU A 151 0.35 9.39 6.72
N LYS A 152 1.34 9.38 7.63
CA LYS A 152 1.32 10.16 8.87
C LYS A 152 1.55 11.67 8.63
N SER A 153 2.09 12.07 7.48
CA SER A 153 2.38 13.48 7.20
C SER A 153 1.10 14.32 7.11
N GLY A 154 1.12 15.53 7.68
CA GLY A 154 -0.06 16.41 7.71
C GLY A 154 -0.55 16.80 6.31
N LYS A 155 0.35 16.97 5.34
CA LYS A 155 0.01 17.31 3.95
C LYS A 155 -0.72 16.18 3.24
N SER A 156 -0.20 14.96 3.30
CA SER A 156 -0.87 13.77 2.77
C SER A 156 -2.17 13.51 3.51
N ALA A 157 -2.19 13.61 4.83
CA ALA A 157 -3.39 13.39 5.63
C ALA A 157 -4.54 14.33 5.23
N LYS A 158 -4.25 15.63 5.03
CA LYS A 158 -5.24 16.60 4.52
C LYS A 158 -5.76 16.20 3.13
N MET A 159 -4.86 15.82 2.22
CA MET A 159 -5.22 15.40 0.86
C MET A 159 -6.09 14.14 0.86
N ILE A 160 -5.69 13.13 1.64
CA ILE A 160 -6.42 11.87 1.76
C ILE A 160 -7.78 12.12 2.40
N LYS A 161 -7.86 12.90 3.48
CA LYS A 161 -9.13 13.23 4.15
C LYS A 161 -10.12 13.96 3.24
N LYS A 162 -9.62 14.82 2.33
CA LYS A 162 -10.45 15.50 1.32
C LYS A 162 -11.11 14.52 0.34
N GLN A 163 -10.38 13.48 -0.07
CA GLN A 163 -10.88 12.48 -1.03
C GLN A 163 -11.59 11.29 -0.36
N TRP A 164 -11.24 11.02 0.90
CA TRP A 164 -11.78 9.97 1.72
C TRP A 164 -12.08 10.50 3.12
N SER A 165 -13.34 10.91 3.33
CA SER A 165 -13.81 11.47 4.60
C SER A 165 -13.70 10.53 5.81
N GLY A 166 -13.58 9.22 5.57
CA GLY A 166 -13.39 8.22 6.62
C GLY A 166 -11.94 8.12 7.11
N TYR A 167 -11.01 8.91 6.57
CA TYR A 167 -9.60 8.90 7.00
C TYR A 167 -9.45 9.46 8.42
N ALA A 168 -9.07 8.59 9.34
CA ALA A 168 -8.79 8.90 10.74
C ALA A 168 -7.74 7.88 11.23
N PRO A 169 -6.46 8.08 10.86
CA PRO A 169 -5.44 7.07 11.10
C PRO A 169 -5.15 6.91 12.59
N SER A 170 -4.99 5.66 13.03
CA SER A 170 -4.54 5.27 14.37
C SER A 170 -3.66 4.02 14.27
N SER A 171 -3.10 3.54 15.38
CA SER A 171 -2.20 2.38 15.35
C SER A 171 -2.89 1.07 14.91
N GLY A 172 -4.21 0.94 15.12
CA GLY A 172 -4.95 -0.32 14.90
C GLY A 172 -4.49 -1.49 15.80
N ALA A 173 -3.75 -1.18 16.88
CA ALA A 173 -3.08 -2.20 17.69
C ALA A 173 -4.07 -3.21 18.31
N ALA A 174 -5.24 -2.73 18.75
CA ALA A 174 -6.28 -3.58 19.34
C ALA A 174 -6.84 -4.56 18.29
N GLU A 175 -7.15 -4.06 17.10
CA GLU A 175 -7.69 -4.86 16.00
C GLU A 175 -6.68 -5.91 15.53
N PHE A 176 -5.40 -5.56 15.42
CA PHE A 176 -4.36 -6.52 15.05
C PHE A 176 -4.11 -7.57 16.15
N LYS A 177 -4.10 -7.17 17.42
CA LYS A 177 -3.94 -8.08 18.56
C LYS A 177 -5.09 -9.10 18.62
N ALA A 178 -6.33 -8.67 18.37
CA ALA A 178 -7.51 -9.52 18.40
C ALA A 178 -7.44 -10.70 17.41
N VAL A 179 -6.67 -10.57 16.33
CA VAL A 179 -6.45 -11.62 15.32
C VAL A 179 -5.04 -12.20 15.35
N GLY A 180 -4.22 -11.89 16.36
CA GLY A 180 -2.85 -12.41 16.48
C GLY A 180 -1.88 -11.91 15.40
N VAL A 181 -2.12 -10.74 14.82
CA VAL A 181 -1.22 -10.08 13.86
C VAL A 181 -0.30 -9.13 14.60
N LYS A 182 1.01 -9.24 14.37
CA LYS A 182 2.01 -8.32 14.96
C LYS A 182 2.10 -7.02 14.16
N LEU A 183 2.31 -5.91 14.86
CA LEU A 183 2.66 -4.64 14.22
C LEU A 183 4.04 -4.72 13.57
N HIS A 184 4.18 -4.09 12.42
CA HIS A 184 5.48 -3.87 11.79
C HIS A 184 6.26 -2.81 12.56
N LYS A 185 7.61 -2.84 12.55
CA LYS A 185 8.44 -1.83 13.23
C LYS A 185 8.10 -0.40 12.77
N ALA A 186 7.87 -0.23 11.47
CA ALA A 186 7.45 1.04 10.87
C ALA A 186 6.11 1.59 11.39
N ALA A 187 5.24 0.76 11.95
CA ALA A 187 3.97 1.21 12.55
C ALA A 187 4.20 1.93 13.89
N ILE A 188 5.23 1.49 14.61
CA ILE A 188 5.56 1.85 15.99
C ILE A 188 6.48 3.08 16.02
N MET A 189 7.30 3.25 14.99
CA MET A 189 8.07 4.46 14.70
C MET A 189 7.17 5.59 14.19
#